data_AF-A0A944CQU0-F1
#
_entry.id   AF-A0A944CQU0-F1
#
_cell.length_a   1.000
_cell.length_b   1.000
_cell.length_c   1.000
_cell.angle_alpha   90.00
_cell.angle_beta   90.00
_cell.angle_gamma   90.00
#
_symmetry.space_group_name_H-M   'P 1'
#
loop_
_entity.id
_entity.type
_entity.pdbx_description
1 polymer ?
#
loop_
_entity_poly.entity_id
_entity_poly.type
_entity_poly.pdbx_seq_one_letter_code
_entity_poly.pdbx_strand_id
1 'polypeptide(L)' 'MSEQIKWTAEAETKLKDIPFFVRPFARKKIETYAQENSISLITLEIYEQVKQQFNKKFG' A
#
# COMPACT_ATOMS: atom_id res chain seq x y z
N MET A 1 -11.55 7.67 -16.83
CA MET A 1 -11.95 7.56 -15.41
C MET A 1 -10.79 6.89 -14.69
N SER A 2 -10.07 7.60 -13.82
CA SER A 2 -9.09 6.95 -12.96
C SER A 2 -9.85 6.09 -11.95
N GLU A 3 -9.74 4.77 -12.03
CA GLU A 3 -10.25 3.89 -10.98
C GLU A 3 -9.58 4.27 -9.66
N GLN A 4 -10.39 4.81 -8.76
CA GLN A 4 -9.91 5.30 -7.48
C GLN A 4 -9.66 4.09 -6.59
N ILE A 5 -8.39 3.79 -6.31
CA ILE A 5 -8.03 2.70 -5.41
C ILE A 5 -8.56 3.01 -4.03
N LYS A 6 -9.38 2.09 -3.51
CA LYS A 6 -9.95 2.16 -2.17
C LYS A 6 -9.03 1.46 -1.19
N TRP A 7 -9.06 1.91 0.06
CA TRP A 7 -8.35 1.28 1.15
C TRP A 7 -9.36 0.78 2.18
N THR A 8 -9.05 -0.35 2.79
CA THR A 8 -9.76 -0.81 3.99
C THR A 8 -9.31 -0.01 5.21
N ALA A 9 -10.18 0.14 6.21
CA ALA A 9 -9.85 0.84 7.45
C ALA A 9 -8.63 0.24 8.17
N GLU A 10 -8.47 -1.08 8.07
CA GLU A 10 -7.33 -1.82 8.62
C GLU A 10 -6.02 -1.44 7.92
N ALA A 11 -6.01 -1.42 6.57
CA ALA A 11 -4.84 -1.03 5.79
C ALA A 11 -4.49 0.45 6.00
N GLU A 12 -5.49 1.34 6.08
CA GLU A 12 -5.26 2.75 6.41
C GLU A 12 -4.68 2.94 7.81
N THR A 13 -5.10 2.11 8.77
CA THR A 13 -4.55 2.15 10.14
C THR A 13 -3.07 1.77 10.13
N LYS A 14 -2.68 0.70 9.42
CA LYS A 14 -1.26 0.35 9.28
C LYS A 14 -0.45 1.41 8.53
N LEU A 15 -1.05 2.05 7.53
CA LEU A 15 -0.40 3.17 6.84
C LEU A 15 -0.14 4.34 7.79
N LYS A 16 -0.94 4.50 8.87
CA LYS A 16 -0.72 5.52 9.90
C LYS A 16 0.46 5.21 10.83
N ASP A 17 0.79 3.94 11.05
CA ASP A 17 2.01 3.54 11.80
C ASP A 17 3.30 3.97 11.08
N ILE A 18 3.26 4.15 9.76
CA ILE A 18 4.40 4.65 8.98
C ILE A 18 4.60 6.14 9.26
N PRO A 19 5.85 6.59 9.54
CA PRO A 19 6.16 8.00 9.73
C PRO A 19 5.68 8.88 8.55
N PHE A 20 5.20 10.08 8.85
CA PHE A 20 4.50 10.93 7.88
C PHE A 20 5.33 11.27 6.62
N PHE A 21 6.66 11.34 6.72
CA PHE A 21 7.55 11.68 5.61
C PHE A 21 7.75 10.52 4.62
N VAL A 22 7.67 9.26 5.09
CA VAL A 22 7.74 8.06 4.24
C VAL A 22 6.36 7.55 3.83
N ARG A 23 5.29 7.98 4.52
CA ARG A 23 3.91 7.56 4.24
C ARG A 23 3.47 7.79 2.78
N PRO A 24 3.70 8.95 2.12
CA PRO A 24 3.32 9.15 0.73
C PRO A 24 4.02 8.17 -0.21
N PHE A 25 5.28 7.85 0.07
CA PHE A 25 6.06 6.90 -0.72
C PHE A 25 5.54 5.47 -0.56
N ALA A 26 5.27 5.05 0.68
CA ALA A 26 4.66 3.75 0.95
C ALA A 26 3.28 3.60 0.31
N ARG A 27 2.40 4.61 0.48
CA ARG A 27 1.06 4.62 -0.12
C ARG A 27 1.13 4.46 -1.63
N LYS A 28 1.93 5.30 -2.30
CA LYS A 28 2.10 5.25 -3.75
C LYS A 28 2.60 3.88 -4.23
N LYS A 29 3.55 3.28 -3.52
CA LYS A 29 4.08 1.95 -3.86
C LYS A 29 3.00 0.87 -3.81
N ILE A 30 2.14 0.90 -2.78
CA ILE A 30 1.05 -0.06 -2.60
C ILE A 30 -0.05 0.19 -3.63
N GLU A 31 -0.37 1.46 -3.92
CA GLU A 31 -1.31 1.84 -4.97
C GLU A 31 -0.83 1.40 -6.36
N THR A 32 0.46 1.61 -6.69
CA THR A 32 1.04 1.11 -7.95
C THR A 32 0.95 -0.42 -8.03
N TYR A 33 1.32 -1.14 -6.97
CA TYR A 33 1.16 -2.59 -6.94
C TYR A 33 -0.29 -3.01 -7.19
N ALA A 34 -1.24 -2.33 -6.55
CA ALA A 34 -2.66 -2.59 -6.75
C ALA A 34 -3.09 -2.34 -8.20
N GLN A 35 -2.67 -1.23 -8.82
CA GLN A 35 -2.96 -0.96 -10.23
C GLN A 35 -2.38 -2.03 -11.17
N GLU A 36 -1.14 -2.44 -10.96
CA GLU A 36 -0.47 -3.45 -11.79
C GLU A 36 -1.12 -4.83 -11.69
N ASN A 37 -1.80 -5.12 -10.57
CA ASN A 37 -2.50 -6.38 -10.35
C ASN A 37 -4.02 -6.26 -10.55
N SER A 38 -4.51 -5.15 -11.12
CA SER A 38 -5.94 -4.86 -11.31
C SER A 38 -6.76 -4.97 -10.00
N ILE A 39 -6.15 -4.57 -8.89
CA ILE A 39 -6.74 -4.54 -7.55
C ILE A 39 -7.27 -3.14 -7.29
N SER A 40 -8.60 -3.02 -7.11
CA SER A 40 -9.24 -1.74 -6.81
C SER A 40 -9.41 -1.49 -5.29
N LEU A 41 -9.14 -2.49 -4.45
CA LEU A 41 -9.28 -2.44 -2.99
C LEU A 41 -8.02 -2.95 -2.28
N ILE A 42 -7.32 -2.06 -1.59
CA ILE A 42 -6.17 -2.40 -0.76
C ILE A 42 -6.66 -2.89 0.61
N THR A 43 -6.54 -4.20 0.80
CA THR A 43 -6.75 -4.87 2.08
C THR A 43 -5.47 -4.88 2.91
N LEU A 44 -5.58 -5.27 4.18
CA LEU A 44 -4.43 -5.48 5.06
C LEU A 44 -3.43 -6.50 4.47
N GLU A 45 -3.92 -7.52 3.77
CA GLU A 45 -3.10 -8.54 3.13
C GLU A 45 -2.22 -7.96 2.01
N ILE A 46 -2.80 -7.14 1.13
CA ILE A 46 -2.06 -6.44 0.07
C ILE A 46 -1.02 -5.49 0.66
N TYR A 47 -1.39 -4.75 1.71
CA TYR A 47 -0.46 -3.87 2.42
C TYR A 47 0.76 -4.65 2.95
N GLU A 48 0.54 -5.74 3.69
CA GLU A 48 1.62 -6.54 4.28
C GLU A 48 2.46 -7.24 3.19
N GLN A 49 1.85 -7.70 2.09
CA GLN A 49 2.57 -8.29 0.97
C GLN A 49 3.54 -7.30 0.33
N VAL A 50 3.09 -6.07 0.05
CA VAL A 50 3.95 -5.00 -0.52
C VAL A 50 5.01 -4.56 0.48
N LYS A 51 4.67 -4.47 1.77
CA LYS A 51 5.63 -4.14 2.83
C LYS A 51 6.74 -5.17 2.95
N GLN A 52 6.42 -6.46 2.88
CA GLN A 52 7.44 -7.53 2.88
C GLN A 52 8.35 -7.47 1.64
N GLN A 53 7.79 -7.20 0.47
CA GLN A 53 8.56 -6.96 -0.77
C GLN A 53 9.54 -5.79 -0.61
N PHE A 54 9.11 -4.74 0.10
CA PHE A 54 9.95 -3.59 0.42
C PHE A 54 11.13 -3.98 1.32
N ASN A 55 10.85 -4.68 2.42
CA ASN A 55 11.89 -5.08 3.38
C ASN A 55 12.95 -6.00 2.76
N LYS A 56 12.56 -6.84 1.81
CA LYS A 56 13.50 -7.71 1.05
C LYS A 56 14.39 -6.96 0.06
N LYS A 57 13.99 -5.76 -0.37
CA LYS A 57 14.72 -4.99 -1.41
C LYS A 57 15.74 -4.01 -0.83
N PHE A 58 15.74 -3.82 0.49
CA PHE A 58 16.68 -2.96 1.23
C PHE A 58 17.50 -3.74 2.28
N GLY A 59 17.42 -5.08 2.26
CA GLY A 59 18.27 -5.98 3.03
C GLY A 59 19.44 -6.48 2.19
#